data_AF-V6MCI1-F1
#
_entry.id   AF-V6MCI1-F1
#
_cell.length_a   1.000
_cell.length_b   1.000
_cell.length_c   1.000
_cell.angle_alpha   90.00
_cell.angle_beta   90.00
_cell.angle_gamma   90.00
#
_symmetry.space_group_name_H-M   'P 1'
#
loop_
_entity.id
_entity.type
_entity.pdbx_description
1 polymer ?
#
loop_
_entity_poly.entity_id
_entity_poly.type
_entity_poly.pdbx_seq_one_letter_code
_entity_poly.pdbx_strand_id
1 'polypeptide(L)' 'MGKEKASDLLKKINKKSKKKVKMSDIKSLAKGYSKKDLKNDKKLSELIKKVSKAVGVKLSDKQISTVKKQVHDRLG' A
#
# COMPACT_ATOMS: atom_id res chain seq x y z
N MET A 1 -20.74 1.03 -5.16
CA MET A 1 -20.04 2.33 -4.96
C MET A 1 -18.64 2.23 -4.29
N GLY A 2 -17.88 1.13 -4.43
CA GLY A 2 -16.56 0.99 -3.76
C GLY A 2 -15.32 1.44 -4.56
N LYS A 3 -15.45 1.67 -5.87
CA LYS A 3 -14.31 1.94 -6.77
C LYS A 3 -13.80 3.39 -6.68
N GLU A 4 -14.67 4.34 -6.35
CA GLU A 4 -14.37 5.79 -6.42
C GLU A 4 -13.34 6.25 -5.38
N LYS A 5 -13.37 5.70 -4.15
CA LYS A 5 -12.45 6.10 -3.06
C LYS A 5 -11.00 5.67 -3.29
N ALA A 6 -10.78 4.48 -3.87
CA ALA A 6 -9.43 3.99 -4.14
C ALA A 6 -8.78 4.76 -5.31
N SER A 7 -9.55 5.09 -6.34
CA SER A 7 -9.08 5.92 -7.45
C SER A 7 -8.74 7.35 -7.03
N ASP A 8 -9.45 7.92 -6.06
CA ASP A 8 -9.18 9.28 -5.57
C ASP A 8 -7.87 9.35 -4.77
N LEU A 9 -7.63 8.33 -3.93
CA LEU A 9 -6.36 8.15 -3.22
C LEU A 9 -5.18 7.99 -4.18
N LEU A 10 -5.34 7.17 -5.23
CA LEU A 10 -4.31 7.02 -6.27
C LEU A 10 -4.08 8.32 -7.04
N LYS A 11 -5.12 9.07 -7.37
CA LYS A 11 -4.98 10.39 -8.01
C LYS A 11 -4.21 11.36 -7.12
N LYS A 12 -4.48 11.39 -5.81
CA LYS A 12 -3.73 12.22 -4.84
C LYS A 12 -2.28 11.79 -4.71
N ILE A 13 -2.01 10.48 -4.67
CA ILE A 13 -0.65 9.94 -4.65
C ILE A 13 0.09 10.30 -5.95
N ASN A 14 -0.54 10.17 -7.11
CA ASN A 14 0.04 10.54 -8.41
C ASN A 14 0.21 12.05 -8.59
N LYS A 15 -0.58 12.87 -7.90
CA LYS A 15 -0.37 14.33 -7.87
C LYS A 15 0.81 14.72 -6.99
N LYS A 16 1.04 14.02 -5.87
CA LYS A 16 2.18 14.28 -4.96
C LYS A 16 3.47 13.58 -5.37
N SER A 17 3.35 12.43 -6.03
CA SER A 17 4.47 11.63 -6.47
C SER A 17 4.82 11.92 -7.91
N LYS A 18 6.11 12.03 -8.23
CA LYS A 18 6.58 12.23 -9.61
C LYS A 18 6.33 11.01 -10.52
N LYS A 19 5.79 9.91 -10.00
CA LYS A 19 5.48 8.69 -10.76
C LYS A 19 3.97 8.45 -10.82
N LYS A 20 3.45 8.21 -12.04
CA LYS A 20 2.07 7.77 -12.27
C LYS A 20 1.93 6.29 -11.91
N VAL A 21 1.57 6.04 -10.66
CA VAL A 21 1.29 4.70 -10.13
C VAL A 21 -0.11 4.29 -10.53
N LYS A 22 -0.23 3.11 -11.14
CA LYS A 22 -1.52 2.51 -11.44
C LYS A 22 -1.88 1.49 -10.35
N MET A 23 -3.18 1.27 -10.15
CA MET A 23 -3.68 0.21 -9.27
C MET A 23 -3.11 -1.17 -9.65
N SER A 24 -2.83 -1.39 -10.94
CA SER A 24 -2.19 -2.60 -11.47
C SER A 24 -0.77 -2.80 -10.94
N ASP A 25 0.00 -1.73 -10.75
CA ASP A 25 1.37 -1.81 -10.23
C ASP A 25 1.34 -2.20 -8.76
N ILE A 26 0.47 -1.57 -7.97
CA ILE A 26 0.29 -1.91 -6.55
C ILE A 26 -0.22 -3.35 -6.41
N LYS A 27 -1.19 -3.77 -7.24
CA LYS A 27 -1.66 -5.17 -7.26
C LYS A 27 -0.55 -6.14 -7.63
N SER A 28 0.31 -5.79 -8.59
CA SER A 28 1.44 -6.65 -9.00
C SER A 28 2.47 -6.79 -7.89
N LEU A 29 2.72 -5.73 -7.12
CA LEU A 29 3.62 -5.77 -5.97
C LEU A 29 3.03 -6.56 -4.79
N ALA A 30 1.71 -6.52 -4.62
CA ALA A 30 1.00 -7.35 -3.65
C ALA A 30 0.74 -8.78 -4.16
N LYS A 31 1.03 -9.07 -5.44
CA LYS A 31 0.82 -10.39 -6.04
C LYS A 31 1.80 -11.37 -5.37
N GLY A 32 1.26 -12.44 -4.78
CA GLY A 32 2.03 -13.41 -3.99
C GLY A 32 2.01 -13.17 -2.48
N TYR A 33 1.42 -12.06 -2.00
CA TYR A 33 1.08 -11.90 -0.58
C TYR A 33 -0.33 -12.44 -0.34
N SER A 34 -0.43 -13.46 0.52
CA SER A 34 -1.70 -13.99 1.00
C SER A 34 -2.20 -13.21 2.22
N LYS A 35 -3.49 -13.37 2.59
CA LYS A 35 -4.01 -12.79 3.84
C LYS A 35 -3.18 -13.18 5.07
N LYS A 36 -2.61 -14.40 5.10
CA LYS A 36 -1.74 -14.86 6.19
C LYS A 36 -0.43 -14.08 6.22
N ASP A 37 0.13 -13.76 5.05
CA ASP A 37 1.33 -12.93 4.95
C ASP A 37 1.07 -11.48 5.38
N LEU A 38 -0.12 -10.96 5.11
CA LEU A 38 -0.53 -9.64 5.58
C LEU A 38 -0.79 -9.59 7.09
N LYS A 39 -1.07 -10.73 7.74
CA LYS A 39 -1.09 -10.83 9.21
C LYS A 39 0.33 -10.89 9.80
N ASN A 40 1.33 -11.29 9.01
CA ASN A 40 2.71 -11.30 9.44
C ASN A 40 3.33 -9.89 9.32
N ASP A 41 3.67 -9.31 10.45
CA ASP A 41 4.21 -7.95 10.57
C ASP A 41 5.46 -7.70 9.70
N LYS A 42 6.31 -8.72 9.57
CA LYS A 42 7.55 -8.66 8.78
C LYS A 42 7.24 -8.58 7.29
N LYS A 43 6.41 -9.51 6.80
CA LYS A 43 5.99 -9.56 5.39
C LYS A 43 5.16 -8.33 5.00
N LEU A 44 4.26 -7.88 5.88
CA LEU A 44 3.48 -6.67 5.66
C LEU A 44 4.38 -5.42 5.56
N SER A 45 5.38 -5.29 6.45
CA SER A 45 6.37 -4.22 6.39
C SER A 45 7.13 -4.21 5.07
N GLU A 46 7.57 -5.38 4.60
CA GLU A 46 8.26 -5.52 3.32
C GLU A 46 7.38 -5.12 2.13
N LEU A 47 6.10 -5.52 2.13
CA LEU A 47 5.15 -5.12 1.10
C LEU A 47 4.96 -3.60 1.09
N ILE A 48 4.73 -2.99 2.26
CA ILE A 48 4.56 -1.53 2.40
C ILE A 48 5.80 -0.81 1.87
N LYS A 49 7.02 -1.25 2.23
CA LYS A 49 8.28 -0.68 1.74
C LYS A 49 8.45 -0.84 0.23
N LYS A 50 8.14 -2.02 -0.34
CA LYS A 50 8.17 -2.25 -1.79
C LYS A 50 7.21 -1.34 -2.53
N VAL A 51 5.97 -1.24 -2.07
CA VAL A 51 4.97 -0.34 -2.63
C VAL A 51 5.46 1.10 -2.52
N SER A 52 5.86 1.57 -1.33
CA SER A 52 6.42 2.90 -1.07
C SER A 52 7.52 3.28 -2.08
N LYS A 53 8.50 2.40 -2.26
CA LYS A 53 9.63 2.61 -3.19
C LYS A 53 9.17 2.64 -4.65
N ALA A 54 8.30 1.72 -5.06
CA ALA A 54 7.76 1.67 -6.42
C ALA A 54 6.92 2.91 -6.74
N VAL A 55 6.14 3.40 -5.76
CA VAL A 55 5.33 4.60 -5.89
C VAL A 55 6.12 5.89 -5.75
N GLY A 56 7.41 5.83 -5.42
CA GLY A 56 8.25 7.02 -5.21
C GLY A 56 7.84 7.85 -3.98
N VAL A 57 7.06 7.26 -3.06
CA VAL A 57 6.67 7.89 -1.80
C VAL A 57 7.62 7.38 -0.74
N LYS A 58 8.25 8.26 0.03
CA LYS A 58 9.06 7.86 1.18
C LYS A 58 8.13 7.86 2.40
N LEU A 59 7.67 6.69 2.84
CA LEU A 59 6.89 6.56 4.06
C LEU A 59 7.82 6.59 5.27
N SER A 60 7.46 7.39 6.28
CA SER A 60 8.11 7.35 7.58
C SER A 60 7.67 6.12 8.38
N ASP A 61 8.45 5.71 9.39
CA ASP A 61 8.11 4.55 10.24
C ASP A 61 6.74 4.69 10.91
N LYS A 62 6.36 5.92 11.28
CA LYS A 62 5.03 6.22 11.82
C LYS A 62 3.93 5.91 10.79
N GLN A 63 4.12 6.30 9.53
CA GLN A 63 3.17 5.99 8.46
C GLN A 63 3.11 4.49 8.16
N ILE A 64 4.26 3.81 8.15
CA ILE A 64 4.32 2.35 7.97
C ILE A 64 3.52 1.67 9.09
N SER A 65 3.70 2.09 10.35
CA SER A 65 2.95 1.56 11.49
C SER A 65 1.44 1.80 11.36
N THR A 66 1.02 3.00 10.95
CA THR A 66 -0.41 3.30 10.70
C THR A 66 -1.00 2.41 9.60
N VAL A 67 -0.29 2.22 8.49
CA VAL A 67 -0.74 1.36 7.39
C VAL A 67 -0.82 -0.09 7.85
N LYS A 68 0.16 -0.57 8.63
CA LYS A 68 0.11 -1.92 9.21
C LYS A 68 -1.15 -2.12 10.05
N LYS A 69 -1.42 -1.17 10.95
CA LYS A 69 -2.59 -1.21 11.83
C LYS A 69 -3.89 -1.26 11.02
N GLN A 70 -4.04 -0.38 10.02
CA GLN A 70 -5.21 -0.37 9.14
C GLN A 70 -5.39 -1.67 8.34
N VAL A 71 -4.30 -2.31 7.93
CA VAL A 71 -4.36 -3.59 7.21
C VAL A 71 -4.73 -4.72 8.18
N HIS A 72 -4.18 -4.74 9.40
CA HIS A 72 -4.59 -5.68 10.44
C HIS A 72 -6.07 -5.51 10.83
N ASP A 73 -6.52 -4.28 11.10
CA ASP A 73 -7.93 -3.94 11.40
C ASP A 73 -8.92 -4.27 10.25
N ARG A 74 -8.43 -4.38 9.01
CA ARG A 74 -9.27 -4.80 7.87
C ARG A 74 -9.23 -6.29 7.57
N LEU A 75 -8.27 -7.01 8.15
CA LEU A 75 -8.08 -8.46 7.98
C LEU A 75 -8.52 -9.25 9.21
N GLY A 76 -8.79 -8.56 10.32
CA GLY A 76 -9.47 -9.03 11.53
C GLY A 76 -10.85 -8.42 11.59
#